data_AF-A0A812LCX4-F1
#
_entry.id   AF-A0A812LCX4-F1
#
_cell.length_a   1.000
_cell.length_b   1.000
_cell.length_c   1.000
_cell.angle_alpha   90.00
_cell.angle_beta   90.00
_cell.angle_gamma   90.00
#
_symmetry.space_group_name_H-M   'P 1'
#
loop_
_entity.id
_entity.type
_entity.pdbx_description
1 polymer ?
#
loop_
_entity_poly.entity_id
_entity_poly.type
_entity_poly.pdbx_seq_one_letter_code
_entity_poly.pdbx_strand_id
1 'polypeptide(L)'
;ALGRKVAPFDAVKWNEHVREVALEACLQKFASSEELKKKLLDTGDVVIAEATAKDKIWGIGLNVGDERVQDPALWQGKNILGEALMRTREQLRNKVEASGSSVNTEDERTCQGVEEPPKKRAKGLQPPTAE
;
A
#
# COMPACT_ATOMS: atom_id res chain seq x y z
N ALA A 1 -28.04 21.04 -11.04
CA ALA A 1 -26.59 21.04 -10.72
C ALA A 1 -25.79 21.68 -11.87
N LEU A 2 -24.77 22.48 -11.56
CA LEU A 2 -23.98 23.24 -12.55
C LEU A 2 -23.00 22.38 -13.37
N GLY A 3 -22.41 21.34 -12.78
CA GLY A 3 -21.44 20.48 -13.48
C GLY A 3 -22.00 19.75 -14.72
N ARG A 4 -23.32 19.52 -14.80
CA ARG A 4 -23.98 18.93 -15.98
C ARG A 4 -24.21 19.93 -17.12
N LYS A 5 -23.88 21.21 -16.92
CA LYS A 5 -24.05 22.29 -17.90
C LYS A 5 -22.74 22.71 -18.56
N VAL A 6 -21.64 22.00 -18.30
CA VAL A 6 -20.33 22.29 -18.92
C VAL A 6 -20.45 22.09 -20.43
N ALA A 7 -20.07 23.11 -21.20
CA ALA A 7 -20.08 23.08 -22.66
C ALA A 7 -18.86 23.84 -23.21
N PRO A 8 -18.19 23.32 -24.26
CA PRO A 8 -18.43 22.02 -24.91
C PRO A 8 -17.83 20.86 -24.10
N PHE A 9 -18.64 19.87 -23.71
CA PHE A 9 -18.19 18.68 -22.98
C PHE A 9 -17.97 17.50 -23.93
N ASP A 10 -16.78 16.91 -23.85
CA ASP A 10 -16.42 15.70 -24.60
C ASP A 10 -16.37 14.49 -23.65
N ALA A 11 -17.36 13.62 -23.77
CA ALA A 11 -17.46 12.42 -22.94
C ALA A 11 -16.36 11.39 -23.25
N VAL A 12 -15.87 11.31 -24.49
CA VAL A 12 -14.83 10.35 -24.88
C VAL A 12 -13.54 10.75 -24.21
N LYS A 13 -13.11 12.01 -24.41
CA LYS A 13 -11.93 12.56 -23.75
C LYS A 13 -12.03 12.50 -22.23
N TRP A 14 -13.21 12.78 -21.67
CA TRP A 14 -13.40 12.66 -20.22
C TRP A 14 -13.21 11.22 -19.73
N ASN A 15 -13.78 10.23 -20.42
CA ASN A 15 -13.66 8.83 -20.02
C ASN A 15 -12.23 8.30 -20.10
N GLU A 16 -11.38 8.87 -20.97
CA GLU A 16 -9.95 8.56 -21.06
C GLU A 16 -9.20 9.06 -19.81
N HIS A 17 -9.49 10.28 -19.33
CA HIS A 17 -8.71 10.92 -18.26
C HIS A 17 -9.32 10.81 -16.85
N VAL A 18 -10.62 10.49 -16.72
CA VAL A 18 -11.34 10.58 -15.44
C VAL A 18 -10.68 9.79 -14.30
N ARG A 19 -10.08 8.64 -14.59
CA ARG A 19 -9.40 7.83 -13.57
C ARG A 19 -8.12 8.48 -13.08
N GLU A 20 -7.33 9.07 -13.97
CA GLU A 20 -6.10 9.79 -13.63
C GLU A 20 -6.41 11.04 -12.81
N VAL A 21 -7.42 11.80 -13.24
CA VAL A 21 -7.90 12.98 -12.51
C VAL A 21 -8.41 12.60 -11.12
N ALA A 22 -9.16 11.49 -11.00
CA ALA A 22 -9.65 10.99 -9.71
C ALA A 22 -8.50 10.58 -8.77
N LEU A 23 -7.50 9.88 -9.31
CA LEU A 23 -6.30 9.49 -8.57
C LEU A 23 -5.55 10.73 -8.05
N GLU A 24 -5.29 11.71 -8.92
CA GLU A 24 -4.55 12.92 -8.54
C GLU A 24 -5.32 13.73 -7.47
N ALA A 25 -6.63 13.88 -7.64
CA ALA A 25 -7.48 14.55 -6.65
C ALA A 25 -7.47 13.82 -5.29
N CYS A 26 -7.57 12.49 -5.29
CA CYS A 26 -7.47 11.68 -4.07
C CYS A 26 -6.09 11.81 -3.44
N LEU A 27 -5.02 11.73 -4.24
CA LEU A 27 -3.65 11.84 -3.77
C LEU A 27 -3.41 13.17 -3.08
N GLN A 28 -3.77 14.30 -3.71
CA GLN A 28 -3.61 15.62 -3.11
C GLN A 28 -4.42 15.75 -1.81
N LYS A 29 -5.68 15.27 -1.82
CA LYS A 29 -6.54 15.30 -0.63
C LYS A 29 -5.93 14.53 0.53
N PHE A 30 -5.53 13.27 0.32
CA PHE A 30 -5.01 12.42 1.39
C PHE A 30 -3.55 12.72 1.75
N ALA A 31 -2.75 13.28 0.85
CA ALA A 31 -1.40 13.72 1.16
C ALA A 31 -1.36 15.00 1.99
N SER A 32 -2.36 15.88 1.85
CA SER A 32 -2.42 17.16 2.57
C SER A 32 -2.75 17.06 4.06
N SER A 33 -3.26 15.92 4.54
CA SER A 33 -3.68 15.72 5.93
C SER A 33 -3.18 14.39 6.46
N GLU A 34 -2.35 14.41 7.51
CA GLU A 34 -1.85 13.19 8.15
C GLU A 34 -2.97 12.33 8.76
N GLU A 35 -4.04 12.96 9.27
CA GLU A 35 -5.19 12.24 9.79
C GLU A 35 -5.92 11.45 8.68
N LEU A 36 -6.19 12.11 7.54
CA LEU A 36 -6.84 11.45 6.42
C LEU A 36 -5.94 10.36 5.82
N LYS A 37 -4.64 10.65 5.67
CA LYS A 37 -3.64 9.67 5.24
C LYS A 37 -3.70 8.42 6.11
N LYS A 38 -3.63 8.58 7.43
CA LYS A 38 -3.68 7.46 8.37
C LYS A 38 -4.98 6.66 8.19
N LYS A 39 -6.13 7.33 8.11
CA LYS A 39 -7.43 6.66 7.88
C LYS A 39 -7.45 5.82 6.60
N LEU A 40 -6.84 6.31 5.53
CA LEU A 40 -6.75 5.55 4.28
C LEU A 40 -5.78 4.37 4.39
N LEU A 41 -4.63 4.55 5.04
CA LEU A 41 -3.64 3.49 5.24
C LEU A 41 -4.16 2.37 6.16
N ASP A 42 -4.92 2.73 7.20
CA ASP A 42 -5.55 1.82 8.17
C ASP A 42 -6.55 0.85 7.50
N THR A 43 -7.01 1.14 6.28
CA THR A 43 -7.85 0.20 5.51
C THR A 43 -7.12 -1.08 5.10
N GLY A 44 -5.79 -1.16 5.28
CA GLY A 44 -5.03 -2.36 4.95
C GLY A 44 -5.12 -2.67 3.45
N ASP A 45 -5.34 -3.92 3.09
CA ASP A 45 -5.42 -4.35 1.68
C ASP A 45 -6.85 -4.63 1.22
N VAL A 46 -7.85 -4.19 1.99
CA VAL A 46 -9.25 -4.40 1.61
C VAL A 46 -9.60 -3.59 0.37
N VAL A 47 -10.55 -4.13 -0.40
CA VAL A 47 -11.13 -3.44 -1.55
C VAL A 47 -12.08 -2.35 -1.05
N ILE A 48 -11.92 -1.13 -1.57
CA ILE A 48 -12.77 0.01 -1.23
C ILE A 48 -13.81 0.21 -2.33
N ALA A 49 -15.08 0.39 -1.95
CA ALA A 49 -16.18 0.61 -2.88
C ALA A 49 -17.23 1.58 -2.32
N GLU A 50 -17.74 2.45 -3.19
CA GLU A 50 -18.92 3.26 -2.87
C GLU A 50 -20.21 2.50 -3.22
N ALA A 51 -20.92 2.03 -2.20
CA ALA A 51 -22.13 1.21 -2.31
C ALA A 51 -23.42 2.05 -2.36
N THR A 52 -23.64 2.72 -3.49
CA THR A 52 -24.88 3.45 -3.80
C THR A 52 -25.51 2.97 -5.10
N ALA A 53 -26.78 2.55 -5.10
CA ALA A 53 -27.48 2.07 -6.30
C ALA A 53 -27.61 3.10 -7.44
N LYS A 54 -27.59 4.39 -7.10
CA LYS A 54 -27.72 5.50 -8.05
C LYS A 54 -26.41 5.88 -8.73
N ASP A 55 -25.27 5.41 -8.23
CA ASP A 55 -23.96 5.75 -8.78
C ASP A 55 -23.28 4.53 -9.41
N LYS A 56 -23.19 4.55 -10.75
CA LYS A 56 -22.53 3.50 -11.54
C LYS A 56 -21.19 3.96 -12.13
N ILE A 57 -20.78 5.21 -11.88
CA ILE A 57 -19.53 5.76 -12.43
C ILE A 57 -18.48 5.80 -11.32
N TRP A 58 -18.79 6.46 -10.21
CA TRP A 58 -17.90 6.55 -9.06
C TRP A 58 -18.05 5.35 -8.13
N GLY A 59 -19.27 4.81 -8.01
CA GLY A 59 -19.61 3.66 -7.19
C GLY A 59 -19.88 2.36 -7.96
N ILE A 60 -20.38 1.37 -7.21
CA ILE A 60 -20.63 0.00 -7.70
C ILE A 60 -22.07 -0.24 -8.19
N GLY A 61 -22.95 0.76 -8.11
CA GLY A 61 -24.33 0.64 -8.58
C GLY A 61 -25.21 -0.30 -7.74
N LEU A 62 -24.81 -0.60 -6.51
CA LEU A 62 -25.53 -1.46 -5.54
C LEU A 62 -25.62 -0.73 -4.20
N ASN A 63 -26.71 -0.89 -3.44
CA ASN A 63 -26.80 -0.33 -2.10
C ASN A 63 -26.04 -1.22 -1.11
N VAL A 64 -25.50 -0.63 -0.04
CA VAL A 64 -24.72 -1.32 1.00
C VAL A 64 -25.35 -2.60 1.58
N GLY A 65 -26.68 -2.69 1.63
CA GLY A 65 -27.40 -3.86 2.15
C GLY A 65 -27.63 -4.99 1.13
N ASP A 66 -27.21 -4.82 -0.12
CA ASP A 66 -27.32 -5.85 -1.16
C ASP A 66 -26.17 -6.85 -1.02
N GLU A 67 -26.49 -8.15 -0.98
CA GLU A 67 -25.48 -9.22 -0.81
C GLU A 67 -24.41 -9.19 -1.90
N ARG A 68 -24.76 -8.72 -3.10
CA ARG A 68 -23.85 -8.61 -4.25
C ARG A 68 -22.74 -7.58 -4.04
N VAL A 69 -22.83 -6.71 -3.03
CA VAL A 69 -21.77 -5.75 -2.69
C VAL A 69 -20.45 -6.47 -2.37
N GLN A 70 -20.53 -7.68 -1.79
CA GLN A 70 -19.36 -8.45 -1.36
C GLN A 70 -18.62 -9.12 -2.52
N ASP A 71 -19.22 -9.19 -3.71
CA ASP A 71 -18.62 -9.82 -4.89
C ASP A 71 -18.39 -8.78 -6.00
N PRO A 72 -17.12 -8.36 -6.24
CA PRO A 72 -16.78 -7.45 -7.31
C PRO A 72 -17.24 -7.88 -8.71
N ALA A 73 -17.40 -9.19 -8.96
CA ALA A 73 -17.90 -9.69 -10.23
C ALA A 73 -19.39 -9.37 -10.46
N LEU A 74 -20.15 -9.09 -9.39
CA LEU A 74 -21.58 -8.77 -9.44
C LEU A 74 -21.87 -7.27 -9.42
N TRP A 75 -20.83 -6.44 -9.35
CA TRP A 75 -20.98 -4.99 -9.37
C TRP A 75 -21.52 -4.48 -10.70
N GLN A 76 -22.35 -3.45 -10.64
CA GLN A 76 -23.02 -2.85 -11.81
C GLN A 76 -22.47 -1.46 -12.16
N GLY A 77 -21.39 -1.07 -11.50
CA GLY A 77 -20.74 0.24 -11.63
C GLY A 77 -19.24 0.10 -11.77
N LYS A 78 -18.60 1.21 -12.17
CA LYS A 78 -17.15 1.24 -12.49
C LYS A 78 -16.26 1.34 -11.25
N ASN A 79 -16.80 1.76 -10.11
CA ASN A 79 -16.04 1.98 -8.87
C ASN A 79 -14.78 2.87 -9.03
N ILE A 80 -14.84 3.91 -9.86
CA ILE A 80 -13.67 4.77 -10.14
C ILE A 80 -13.10 5.39 -8.85
N LEU A 81 -13.97 5.76 -7.90
CA LEU A 81 -13.53 6.35 -6.64
C LEU A 81 -12.77 5.33 -5.79
N GLY A 82 -13.31 4.12 -5.65
CA GLY A 82 -12.66 3.04 -4.91
C GLY A 82 -11.30 2.69 -5.50
N GLU A 83 -11.21 2.55 -6.83
CA GLU A 83 -9.95 2.33 -7.55
C GLU A 83 -8.93 3.44 -7.26
N ALA A 84 -9.34 4.71 -7.37
CA ALA A 84 -8.49 5.85 -7.09
C ALA A 84 -7.96 5.85 -5.65
N LEU A 85 -8.82 5.58 -4.65
CA LEU A 85 -8.43 5.52 -3.25
C LEU A 85 -7.41 4.40 -2.98
N MET A 86 -7.60 3.22 -3.57
CA MET A 86 -6.67 2.10 -3.41
C MET A 86 -5.30 2.41 -4.04
N ARG A 87 -5.27 3.02 -5.23
CA ARG A 87 -4.00 3.45 -5.86
C ARG A 87 -3.34 4.58 -5.08
N THR A 88 -4.10 5.54 -4.54
CA THR A 88 -3.59 6.56 -3.61
C THR A 88 -2.95 5.92 -2.37
N ARG A 89 -3.60 4.93 -1.77
CA ARG A 89 -3.10 4.17 -0.61
C ARG A 89 -1.73 3.55 -0.90
N GLU A 90 -1.58 2.89 -2.05
CA GLU A 90 -0.32 2.29 -2.49
C GLU A 90 0.79 3.33 -2.65
N GLN A 91 0.52 4.46 -3.31
CA GLN A 91 1.52 5.52 -3.50
C GLN A 91 1.97 6.14 -2.17
N LEU A 92 1.04 6.33 -1.24
CA LEU A 92 1.35 6.90 0.08
C LEU A 92 2.19 5.93 0.93
N ARG A 93 1.95 4.61 0.85
CA ARG A 93 2.81 3.60 1.49
C ARG A 93 4.24 3.67 0.98
N ASN A 94 4.43 3.67 -0.35
CA ASN A 94 5.76 3.69 -0.95
C ASN A 94 6.56 4.95 -0.54
N LYS A 95 5.88 6.08 -0.35
CA LYS A 95 6.53 7.32 0.12
C LYS A 95 6.97 7.25 1.58
N VAL A 96 6.20 6.55 2.44
CA VAL A 96 6.57 6.32 3.84
C VAL A 96 7.84 5.46 3.92
N GLU A 97 7.89 4.36 3.19
CA GLU A 97 9.06 3.46 3.15
C GLU A 97 10.32 4.18 2.64
N ALA A 98 10.19 5.00 1.59
CA ALA A 98 11.30 5.80 1.07
C ALA A 98 11.80 6.87 2.06
N SER A 99 10.92 7.38 2.93
CA SER A 99 11.27 8.36 3.96
C SER A 99 11.77 7.74 5.28
N GLY A 100 11.47 6.46 5.52
CA GLY A 100 11.85 5.70 6.73
C GLY A 100 13.20 4.99 6.66
N SER A 101 13.87 4.97 5.49
CA SER A 101 15.15 4.27 5.29
C SER A 101 16.40 5.02 5.79
N SER A 102 16.26 5.92 6.77
CA SER A 102 17.36 6.44 7.58
C SER A 102 17.40 5.72 8.93
N VAL A 103 17.67 4.41 8.92
CA VAL A 103 18.10 3.71 10.15
C VAL A 103 19.62 3.80 10.21
N ASN A 104 20.11 4.64 11.12
CA ASN A 104 21.51 4.68 11.51
C ASN A 104 21.91 3.31 12.05
N THR A 105 22.77 2.59 11.32
CA THR A 105 23.57 1.51 11.90
C THR A 105 24.88 2.12 12.38
N GLU A 106 24.85 2.67 13.58
CA GLU A 106 26.06 2.94 14.36
C GLU A 106 26.03 2.04 15.59
N ASP A 107 26.52 0.82 15.41
CA ASP A 107 27.10 0.06 16.52
C ASP A 107 28.53 -0.31 16.11
N GLU A 108 29.34 0.74 15.88
CA GLU A 108 30.79 0.62 15.94
C GLU A 108 31.21 0.55 17.41
N ARG A 109 31.43 -0.68 17.88
CA ARG A 109 32.40 -0.94 18.95
C ARG A 109 33.53 -1.80 18.39
N THR A 110 34.44 -1.14 17.68
CA THR A 110 35.75 -1.72 17.31
C THR A 110 36.77 -1.41 18.41
N CYS A 111 37.73 -2.34 18.56
CA CYS A 111 39.06 -2.27 19.23
C CYS A 111 39.12 -3.13 20.52
N GLN A 112 40.07 -4.04 20.76
CA GLN A 112 41.29 -4.52 20.10
C GLN A 112 41.78 -5.74 20.92
N GLY A 113 42.48 -6.69 20.29
CA GLY A 113 43.38 -7.62 21.00
C GLY A 113 43.08 -9.11 20.83
N VAL A 114 43.53 -9.70 19.73
CA VAL A 114 43.75 -11.15 19.64
C VAL A 114 45.21 -11.41 20.05
N GLU A 115 45.42 -11.97 21.25
CA GLU A 115 46.68 -12.65 21.58
C GLU A 115 46.56 -14.15 21.28
N GLU A 116 47.52 -14.68 20.53
CA GLU A 116 47.93 -16.10 20.51
C GLU A 116 49.31 -16.21 21.20
N PRO A 117 49.80 -17.41 21.59
CA PRO A 117 49.22 -18.50 22.37
C PRO A 117 50.18 -18.91 23.55
N PRO A 118 49.98 -20.06 24.24
CA PRO A 118 51.13 -20.95 24.33
C PRO A 118 50.83 -22.43 24.08
N LYS A 119 51.78 -23.06 23.37
CA LYS A 119 51.90 -24.48 23.05
C LYS A 119 51.89 -25.36 24.31
N LYS A 120 51.09 -26.43 24.31
CA LYS A 120 51.36 -27.60 25.15
C LYS A 120 51.38 -28.90 24.34
N ARG A 121 52.42 -29.66 24.67
CA ARG A 121 52.99 -30.85 24.03
C ARG A 121 52.03 -32.02 23.91
N ALA A 122 52.28 -32.80 22.86
CA ALA A 122 51.71 -34.11 22.60
C ALA A 122 52.00 -35.18 23.69
N LYS A 123 50.99 -36.02 23.92
CA LYS A 123 51.00 -37.43 24.34
C LYS A 123 49.59 -37.92 23.93
N GLY A 124 49.36 -38.77 22.92
CA GLY A 124 49.97 -40.05 22.66
C GLY A 124 49.30 -41.12 23.51
N LEU A 125 48.15 -41.69 23.08
CA LEU A 125 47.76 -43.11 23.23
C LEU A 125 46.44 -43.43 22.48
N GLN A 126 46.35 -44.66 21.97
CA GLN A 126 45.46 -45.24 20.94
C GLN A 126 44.01 -45.57 21.38
N PRO A 127 43.09 -45.92 20.44
CA PRO A 127 41.67 -46.18 20.70
C PRO A 127 41.36 -47.66 20.98
N PRO A 128 40.14 -48.00 21.46
CA PRO A 128 39.50 -49.19 20.91
C PRO A 128 37.98 -49.09 20.67
N THR A 129 37.63 -49.60 19.49
CA THR A 129 36.49 -50.48 19.10
C THR A 129 35.04 -50.09 19.39
N ALA A 130 34.28 -50.05 18.29
CA ALA A 130 32.84 -50.19 18.24
C ALA A 130 32.41 -51.63 18.58
N GLU A 131 31.28 -51.75 19.28
CA GLU A 131 30.29 -52.81 19.14
C GLU A 131 28.97 -52.17 18.73
#